data_AF-A0A0J1B894-F1
#
_entry.id   AF-A0A0J1B894-F1
#
_cell.length_a   1.000
_cell.length_b   1.000
_cell.length_c   1.000
_cell.angle_alpha   90.00
_cell.angle_beta   90.00
_cell.angle_gamma   90.00
#
_symmetry.space_group_name_H-M   'P 1'
#
loop_
_entity.id
_entity.type
_entity.pdbx_description
1 polymer ?
#
loop_
_entity_poly.entity_id
_entity_poly.type
_entity_poly.pdbx_seq_one_letter_code
_entity_poly.pdbx_strand_id
1 'polypeptide(L)'
;MATTFPTQRMLLFAAILAAMALGGIRTPTASADWGSLVHQMHVGYHRNVAWPDPFNEVDAVQVVMPFEAMKRNGWRMHNTIGHELFRGGDGALLAAGQNRVRWIATQAPEGRREIHVLRGGTQAETESRLKAVREAVTSYVLDGQSQPQVFVTTIEPATSPGVVATKINRERLEQMAAPKLPTTSAAGTTGNTQ
;
A
#
# COMPACT_ATOMS: atom_id res chain seq x y z
N MET A 1 -72.94 24.02 -41.11
CA MET A 1 -72.32 24.94 -40.14
C MET A 1 -71.77 24.10 -38.98
N ALA A 2 -70.44 24.05 -38.88
CA ALA A 2 -69.57 23.54 -37.81
C ALA A 2 -69.86 22.16 -37.15
N THR A 3 -69.15 21.13 -37.60
CA THR A 3 -68.84 19.91 -36.83
C THR A 3 -67.62 20.18 -35.94
N THR A 4 -67.81 20.24 -34.62
CA THR A 4 -66.72 20.50 -33.65
C THR A 4 -66.03 19.18 -33.29
N PHE A 5 -64.85 18.91 -33.87
CA PHE A 5 -64.03 17.78 -33.45
C PHE A 5 -63.42 18.04 -32.07
N PRO A 6 -63.45 17.07 -31.13
CA PRO A 6 -62.78 17.23 -29.85
C PRO A 6 -61.27 17.32 -30.09
N THR A 7 -60.65 18.42 -29.65
CA THR A 7 -59.22 18.67 -29.79
C THR A 7 -58.41 17.51 -29.17
N GLN A 8 -57.37 17.06 -29.88
CA GLN A 8 -56.43 15.98 -29.53
C GLN A 8 -55.94 15.98 -28.07
N ARG A 9 -55.87 17.15 -27.44
CA ARG A 9 -55.56 17.33 -26.01
C ARG A 9 -56.58 16.67 -25.09
N MET A 10 -57.88 16.75 -25.41
CA MET A 10 -58.96 16.19 -24.60
C MET A 10 -58.98 14.66 -24.65
N LEU A 11 -58.63 14.07 -25.81
CA LEU A 11 -58.49 12.62 -25.98
C LEU A 11 -57.24 12.08 -25.25
N LEU A 12 -56.14 12.83 -25.25
CA LEU A 12 -54.93 12.47 -24.49
C LEU A 12 -55.17 12.50 -22.98
N PHE A 13 -55.88 13.50 -22.46
CA PHE A 13 -56.21 13.57 -21.02
C PHE A 13 -57.14 12.44 -20.58
N ALA A 14 -58.15 12.07 -21.38
CA ALA A 14 -59.02 10.95 -21.09
C ALA A 14 -58.28 9.60 -21.12
N ALA A 15 -57.34 9.41 -22.06
CA ALA A 15 -56.52 8.21 -22.14
C ALA A 15 -55.55 8.06 -20.95
N ILE A 16 -54.98 9.15 -20.46
CA ILE A 16 -54.09 9.14 -19.28
C ILE A 16 -54.87 8.81 -18.00
N LEU A 17 -56.07 9.37 -17.83
CA LEU A 17 -56.95 9.05 -16.70
C LEU A 17 -57.43 7.59 -16.72
N ALA A 18 -57.77 7.06 -17.90
CA ALA A 18 -58.12 5.65 -18.06
C ALA A 18 -56.94 4.71 -17.78
N ALA A 19 -55.72 5.07 -18.20
CA ALA A 19 -54.51 4.31 -17.90
C ALA A 19 -54.17 4.30 -16.40
N MET A 20 -54.44 5.40 -15.68
CA MET A 20 -54.31 5.44 -14.21
C MET A 20 -55.39 4.63 -13.48
N ALA A 21 -56.60 4.52 -14.04
CA ALA A 21 -57.69 3.73 -13.43
C ALA A 21 -57.54 2.21 -13.66
N LEU A 22 -56.95 1.80 -14.79
CA LEU A 22 -56.69 0.40 -15.12
C LEU A 22 -55.36 -0.11 -14.56
N GLY A 23 -54.37 0.77 -14.38
CA GLY A 23 -53.15 0.52 -13.63
C GLY A 23 -53.35 0.77 -12.15
N GLY A 24 -54.22 -0.01 -11.51
CA GLY A 24 -54.56 0.13 -10.09
C GLY A 24 -53.32 0.36 -9.24
N ILE A 25 -53.27 1.50 -8.56
CA ILE A 25 -52.25 1.83 -7.57
C ILE A 25 -52.35 0.73 -6.50
N ARG A 26 -51.44 -0.25 -6.56
CA ARG A 26 -51.22 -1.16 -5.44
C ARG A 26 -50.61 -0.33 -4.34
N THR A 27 -51.45 0.23 -3.48
CA THR A 27 -50.98 0.80 -2.20
C THR A 27 -50.24 -0.33 -1.50
N PRO A 28 -48.93 -0.19 -1.20
CA PRO A 28 -48.25 -1.21 -0.43
C PRO A 28 -49.00 -1.36 0.90
N THR A 29 -49.61 -2.52 1.12
CA THR A 29 -50.23 -2.82 2.41
C THR A 29 -49.10 -2.98 3.40
N ALA A 30 -48.99 -2.06 4.35
CA ALA A 30 -48.03 -2.18 5.43
C ALA A 30 -48.40 -3.40 6.30
N SER A 31 -47.62 -4.48 6.22
CA SER A 31 -47.72 -5.59 7.16
C SER A 31 -46.81 -5.32 8.35
N ALA A 32 -47.36 -5.29 9.56
CA ALA A 32 -46.57 -5.18 10.77
C ALA A 32 -45.94 -6.55 11.09
N ASP A 33 -44.67 -6.73 10.76
CA ASP A 33 -43.90 -7.90 11.16
C ASP A 33 -43.36 -7.73 12.59
N TRP A 34 -44.23 -8.01 13.55
CA TRP A 34 -43.89 -7.94 14.98
C TRP A 34 -42.79 -8.94 15.38
N GLY A 35 -42.65 -10.05 14.64
CA GLY A 35 -41.61 -11.03 14.88
C GLY A 35 -40.22 -10.46 14.63
N SER A 36 -40.01 -9.79 13.48
CA SER A 36 -38.74 -9.12 13.21
C SER A 36 -38.51 -7.91 14.13
N LEU A 37 -39.55 -7.18 14.53
CA LEU A 37 -39.40 -6.08 15.49
C LEU A 37 -38.86 -6.59 16.84
N VAL A 38 -39.46 -7.62 17.42
CA VAL A 38 -39.02 -8.20 18.70
C VAL A 38 -37.62 -8.79 18.57
N HIS A 39 -37.34 -9.47 17.45
CA HIS A 39 -36.02 -10.00 17.17
C HIS A 39 -34.96 -8.88 17.10
N GLN A 40 -35.23 -7.79 16.38
CA GLN A 40 -34.32 -6.64 16.28
C GLN A 40 -34.12 -5.95 17.63
N MET A 41 -35.17 -5.81 18.44
CA MET A 41 -35.03 -5.27 19.80
C MET A 41 -34.17 -6.17 20.69
N HIS A 42 -34.36 -7.49 20.63
CA HIS A 42 -33.57 -8.46 21.40
C HIS A 42 -32.10 -8.43 20.96
N VAL A 43 -31.82 -8.43 19.66
CA VAL A 43 -30.45 -8.29 19.12
C VAL A 43 -29.83 -6.95 19.54
N GLY A 44 -30.60 -5.85 19.46
CA GLY A 44 -30.17 -4.52 19.88
C GLY A 44 -29.80 -4.45 21.36
N TYR A 45 -30.59 -5.07 22.24
CA TYR A 45 -30.32 -5.15 23.67
C TYR A 45 -28.99 -5.87 23.93
N HIS A 46 -28.81 -7.08 23.40
CA HIS A 46 -27.57 -7.85 23.62
C HIS A 46 -26.35 -7.17 23.01
N ARG A 47 -26.50 -6.51 21.85
CA ARG A 47 -25.43 -5.70 21.24
C ARG A 47 -25.03 -4.51 22.12
N ASN A 48 -26.00 -3.84 22.74
CA ASN A 48 -25.74 -2.71 23.63
C ASN A 48 -25.07 -3.17 24.93
N VAL A 49 -25.48 -4.32 25.47
CA VAL A 49 -24.85 -4.94 26.65
C VAL A 49 -23.42 -5.39 26.35
N ALA A 50 -23.17 -5.92 25.14
CA ALA A 50 -21.83 -6.33 24.72
C ALA A 50 -20.92 -5.15 24.35
N TRP A 51 -21.42 -3.91 24.30
CA TRP A 51 -20.60 -2.74 23.99
C TRP A 51 -19.64 -2.45 25.17
N PRO A 52 -18.34 -2.18 24.92
CA PRO A 52 -17.67 -1.95 23.64
C PRO A 52 -16.89 -3.16 23.06
N ASP A 53 -16.80 -4.28 23.76
CA ASP A 53 -15.84 -5.37 23.49
C ASP A 53 -15.75 -5.88 22.03
N PRO A 54 -16.85 -6.16 21.30
CA PRO A 54 -16.76 -6.67 19.92
C PRO A 54 -16.25 -5.63 18.92
N PHE A 55 -16.25 -4.35 19.27
CA PHE A 55 -15.79 -3.27 18.38
C PHE A 55 -14.33 -2.91 18.61
N ASN A 56 -13.81 -3.10 19.83
CA ASN A 56 -12.44 -2.73 20.19
C ASN A 56 -11.39 -3.52 19.40
N GLU A 57 -11.57 -4.83 19.25
CA GLU A 57 -10.61 -5.66 18.50
C GLU A 57 -10.60 -5.30 17.01
N VAL A 58 -11.78 -5.09 16.44
CA VAL A 58 -11.93 -4.72 15.02
C VAL A 58 -11.33 -3.34 14.76
N ASP A 59 -11.59 -2.36 15.63
CA ASP A 59 -11.02 -1.01 15.52
C ASP A 59 -9.50 -1.04 15.66
N ALA A 60 -8.96 -1.77 16.65
CA ALA A 60 -7.52 -1.92 16.82
C ALA A 60 -6.84 -2.51 15.57
N VAL A 61 -7.44 -3.54 14.96
CA VAL A 61 -6.93 -4.11 13.69
C VAL A 61 -7.02 -3.08 12.57
N GLN A 62 -8.14 -2.37 12.43
CA GLN A 62 -8.31 -1.36 11.36
C GLN A 62 -7.28 -0.23 11.45
N VAL A 63 -6.88 0.17 12.65
CA VAL A 63 -5.82 1.16 12.86
C VAL A 63 -4.45 0.62 12.45
N VAL A 64 -4.15 -0.65 12.71
CA VAL A 64 -2.83 -1.26 12.45
C VAL A 64 -2.64 -1.67 10.99
N MET A 65 -3.69 -2.18 10.33
CA MET A 65 -3.68 -2.67 8.95
C MET A 65 -2.99 -1.76 7.92
N PRO A 66 -3.27 -0.44 7.85
CA PRO A 66 -2.60 0.43 6.89
C PRO A 66 -1.09 0.50 7.12
N PHE A 67 -0.64 0.52 8.38
CA PHE A 67 0.80 0.52 8.69
C PHE A 67 1.47 -0.79 8.30
N GLU A 68 0.77 -1.92 8.38
CA GLU A 68 1.29 -3.19 7.89
C GLU A 68 1.46 -3.21 6.37
N ALA A 69 0.49 -2.66 5.64
CA ALA A 69 0.61 -2.47 4.21
C ALA A 69 1.79 -1.54 3.85
N MET A 70 1.94 -0.42 4.57
CA MET A 70 3.06 0.50 4.39
C MET A 70 4.41 -0.16 4.70
N LYS A 71 4.52 -0.92 5.79
CA LYS A 71 5.72 -1.70 6.13
C LYS A 71 6.06 -2.65 4.98
N ARG A 72 5.09 -3.45 4.51
CA ARG A 72 5.30 -4.41 3.40
C ARG A 72 5.77 -3.70 2.13
N ASN A 73 5.13 -2.59 1.77
CA ASN A 73 5.52 -1.80 0.60
C ASN A 73 6.91 -1.19 0.75
N GLY A 74 7.27 -0.70 1.93
CA GLY A 74 8.61 -0.19 2.23
C GLY A 74 9.69 -1.24 2.05
N TRP A 75 9.44 -2.48 2.52
CA TRP A 75 10.36 -3.60 2.29
C TRP A 75 10.46 -3.99 0.82
N ARG A 76 9.33 -4.06 0.11
CA ARG A 76 9.31 -4.31 -1.34
C ARG A 76 10.11 -3.26 -2.11
N MET A 77 9.97 -1.98 -1.78
CA MET A 77 10.75 -0.91 -2.40
C MET A 77 12.24 -1.03 -2.06
N HIS A 78 12.57 -1.28 -0.80
CA HIS A 78 13.96 -1.44 -0.35
C HIS A 78 14.68 -2.63 -1.01
N ASN A 79 13.94 -3.72 -1.24
CA ASN A 79 14.46 -4.92 -1.88
C ASN A 79 14.29 -4.90 -3.42
N THR A 80 13.93 -3.75 -4.00
CA THR A 80 13.93 -3.59 -5.45
C THR A 80 15.34 -3.33 -5.96
N ILE A 81 15.75 -4.11 -6.96
CA ILE A 81 16.98 -3.92 -7.72
C ILE A 81 16.64 -3.03 -8.92
N GLY A 82 17.04 -1.76 -8.84
CA GLY A 82 16.82 -0.75 -9.86
C GLY A 82 17.76 -0.84 -11.05
N HIS A 83 17.56 0.05 -12.02
CA HIS A 83 18.35 0.14 -13.26
C HIS A 83 19.84 0.38 -13.00
N GLU A 84 20.13 1.22 -12.01
CA GLU A 84 21.46 1.65 -11.59
C GLU A 84 22.34 0.53 -11.04
N LEU A 85 21.75 -0.60 -10.67
CA LEU A 85 22.46 -1.78 -10.17
C LEU A 85 22.81 -2.78 -11.29
N PHE A 86 22.35 -2.51 -12.51
CA PHE A 86 22.67 -3.28 -13.69
C PHE A 86 23.60 -2.49 -14.61
N ARG A 87 24.43 -3.22 -15.36
CA ARG A 87 25.21 -2.66 -16.46
C ARG A 87 24.28 -2.44 -17.66
N GLY A 88 24.31 -1.23 -18.24
CA GLY A 88 23.56 -0.92 -19.46
C GLY A 88 23.96 -1.83 -20.62
N GLY A 89 22.98 -2.26 -21.42
CA GLY A 89 23.18 -3.14 -22.59
C GLY A 89 23.01 -4.62 -22.27
N ASP A 90 23.78 -5.15 -21.31
CA ASP A 90 23.87 -6.60 -21.07
C ASP A 90 22.90 -7.12 -20.00
N GLY A 91 22.41 -6.24 -19.11
CA GLY A 91 21.56 -6.64 -17.97
C GLY A 91 22.31 -7.40 -16.87
N ALA A 92 23.64 -7.44 -16.92
CA ALA A 92 24.48 -8.05 -15.88
C ALA A 92 24.50 -7.19 -14.60
N LEU A 93 24.57 -7.83 -13.44
CA LEU A 93 24.69 -7.14 -12.15
C LEU A 93 26.06 -6.46 -12.00
N LEU A 94 26.04 -5.21 -11.54
CA LEU A 94 27.24 -4.51 -11.08
C LEU A 94 27.66 -5.02 -9.69
N ALA A 95 28.89 -4.67 -9.25
CA ALA A 95 29.37 -5.01 -7.91
C ALA A 95 28.43 -4.50 -6.80
N ALA A 96 27.87 -3.29 -6.96
CA ALA A 96 26.87 -2.75 -6.05
C ALA A 96 25.57 -3.59 -6.03
N GLY A 97 25.12 -4.05 -7.20
CA GLY A 97 23.96 -4.94 -7.34
C GLY A 97 24.20 -6.29 -6.67
N GLN A 98 25.37 -6.90 -6.86
CA GLN A 98 25.75 -8.14 -6.21
C GLN A 98 25.72 -8.01 -4.68
N ASN A 99 26.33 -6.94 -4.15
CA ASN A 99 26.31 -6.66 -2.71
C ASN A 99 24.89 -6.47 -2.17
N ARG A 100 24.01 -5.80 -2.94
CA ARG A 100 22.61 -5.64 -2.56
C ARG A 100 21.88 -6.98 -2.51
N VAL A 101 22.02 -7.82 -3.53
CA VAL A 101 21.41 -9.15 -3.56
C VAL A 101 21.93 -10.00 -2.40
N ARG A 102 23.23 -9.99 -2.13
CA ARG A 102 23.85 -10.67 -0.98
C ARG A 102 23.26 -10.22 0.34
N TRP A 103 23.09 -8.91 0.52
CA TRP A 103 22.51 -8.35 1.74
C TRP A 103 21.06 -8.80 1.94
N ILE A 104 20.23 -8.77 0.89
CA ILE A 104 18.84 -9.25 0.98
C ILE A 104 18.80 -10.74 1.30
N ALA A 105 19.65 -11.54 0.66
CA ALA A 105 19.68 -12.99 0.86
C ALA A 105 20.13 -13.39 2.28
N THR A 106 21.08 -12.66 2.88
CA THR A 106 21.74 -13.07 4.13
C THR A 106 21.33 -12.27 5.36
N GLN A 107 21.12 -10.96 5.23
CA GLN A 107 20.93 -10.04 6.35
C GLN A 107 19.47 -9.62 6.56
N ALA A 108 18.64 -9.62 5.51
CA ALA A 108 17.24 -9.25 5.68
C ALA A 108 16.49 -10.27 6.57
N PRO A 109 15.46 -9.85 7.32
CA PRO A 109 14.64 -10.77 8.12
C PRO A 109 14.01 -11.85 7.26
N GLU A 110 13.95 -13.09 7.75
CA GLU A 110 13.55 -14.28 6.96
C GLU A 110 12.23 -14.10 6.20
N GLY A 111 11.17 -13.64 6.89
CA GLY A 111 9.85 -13.38 6.28
C GLY A 111 9.80 -12.16 5.35
N ARG A 112 10.94 -11.55 5.01
CA ARG A 112 11.05 -10.36 4.14
C ARG A 112 12.17 -10.50 3.10
N ARG A 113 12.72 -11.71 2.92
CA ARG A 113 13.75 -12.01 1.91
C ARG A 113 13.11 -12.24 0.55
N GLU A 114 12.57 -11.16 -0.01
CA GLU A 114 12.01 -11.14 -1.35
C GLU A 114 12.81 -10.16 -2.18
N ILE A 115 13.23 -10.57 -3.38
CA ILE A 115 13.98 -9.71 -4.30
C ILE A 115 13.06 -9.30 -5.44
N HIS A 116 12.93 -8.00 -5.68
CA HIS A 116 12.16 -7.48 -6.80
C HIS A 116 13.10 -6.91 -7.86
N VAL A 117 13.01 -7.38 -9.09
CA VAL A 117 13.81 -6.90 -10.22
C VAL A 117 12.96 -5.93 -11.02
N LEU A 118 13.47 -4.71 -11.21
CA LEU A 118 12.79 -3.73 -12.04
C LEU A 118 12.84 -4.13 -13.51
N ARG A 119 11.68 -4.14 -14.16
CA ARG A 119 11.53 -4.45 -15.58
C ARG A 119 12.43 -3.55 -16.42
N GLY A 120 13.15 -4.13 -17.38
CA GLY A 120 13.97 -3.40 -18.35
C GLY A 120 13.13 -2.77 -19.47
N GLY A 121 13.80 -2.09 -20.40
CA GLY A 121 13.13 -1.49 -21.57
C GLY A 121 12.59 -2.53 -22.54
N THR A 122 13.14 -3.76 -22.50
CA THR A 122 12.69 -4.90 -23.32
C THR A 122 12.47 -6.16 -22.48
N GLN A 123 11.74 -7.12 -23.03
CA GLN A 123 11.55 -8.42 -22.40
C GLN A 123 12.87 -9.19 -22.28
N ALA A 124 13.69 -9.20 -23.34
CA ALA A 124 15.00 -9.86 -23.34
C ALA A 124 15.93 -9.30 -22.24
N GLU A 125 15.94 -7.98 -22.06
CA GLU A 125 16.68 -7.35 -20.97
C GLU A 125 16.16 -7.76 -19.59
N THR A 126 14.84 -7.82 -19.42
CA THR A 126 14.21 -8.25 -18.17
C THR A 126 14.57 -9.70 -17.82
N GLU A 127 14.57 -10.58 -18.82
CA GLU A 127 14.96 -11.99 -18.66
C GLU A 127 16.45 -12.13 -18.31
N SER A 128 17.33 -11.33 -18.94
CA SER A 128 18.75 -11.27 -18.60
C SER A 128 18.98 -10.84 -17.14
N ARG A 129 18.31 -9.75 -16.71
CA ARG A 129 18.38 -9.26 -15.32
C ARG A 129 17.89 -10.30 -14.31
N LEU A 130 16.77 -10.97 -14.59
CA LEU A 130 16.24 -12.05 -13.76
C LEU A 130 17.22 -13.21 -13.65
N LYS A 131 17.81 -13.62 -14.77
CA LYS A 131 18.82 -14.69 -14.81
C LYS A 131 20.03 -14.32 -13.95
N ALA A 132 20.59 -13.13 -14.15
CA ALA A 132 21.75 -12.65 -13.39
C ALA A 132 21.49 -12.62 -11.87
N VAL A 133 20.30 -12.19 -11.45
CA VAL A 133 19.90 -12.17 -10.03
C VAL A 133 19.72 -13.58 -9.47
N ARG A 134 19.08 -14.49 -10.21
CA ARG A 134 18.90 -15.89 -9.76
C ARG A 134 20.24 -16.62 -9.64
N GLU A 135 21.14 -16.40 -10.59
CA GLU A 135 22.50 -16.95 -10.55
C GLU A 135 23.27 -16.41 -9.34
N ALA A 136 23.18 -15.11 -9.07
CA ALA A 136 23.76 -14.51 -7.88
C ALA A 136 23.20 -15.14 -6.59
N VAL A 137 21.88 -15.29 -6.47
CA VAL A 137 21.25 -15.91 -5.29
C VAL A 137 21.73 -17.35 -5.09
N THR A 138 21.83 -18.12 -6.17
CA THR A 138 22.28 -19.53 -6.14
C THR A 138 23.73 -19.65 -5.69
N SER A 139 24.55 -18.64 -5.96
CA SER A 139 25.97 -18.63 -5.57
C SER A 139 26.19 -18.46 -4.06
N TYR A 140 25.18 -17.98 -3.32
CA TYR A 140 25.30 -17.77 -1.89
C TYR A 140 24.93 -19.03 -1.12
N VAL A 141 25.81 -19.47 -0.23
CA VAL A 141 25.52 -20.53 0.74
C VAL A 141 24.63 -19.93 1.82
N LEU A 142 23.39 -20.41 1.88
CA LEU A 142 22.39 -20.02 2.87
C LEU A 142 22.22 -21.20 3.83
N ASP A 143 22.92 -21.16 4.97
CA ASP A 143 22.99 -22.27 5.93
C ASP A 143 21.59 -22.68 6.45
N GLY A 144 20.97 -23.65 5.78
CA GLY A 144 19.62 -24.15 6.11
C GLY A 144 18.47 -23.17 5.82
N GLN A 145 18.73 -22.02 5.20
CA GLN A 145 17.70 -21.01 4.93
C GLN A 145 17.14 -21.14 3.51
N SER A 146 15.84 -20.87 3.37
CA SER A 146 15.20 -20.85 2.06
C SER A 146 15.76 -19.75 1.17
N GLN A 147 15.98 -20.05 -0.10
CA GLN A 147 16.44 -19.05 -1.06
C GLN A 147 15.37 -17.96 -1.25
N PRO A 148 15.76 -16.67 -1.32
CA PRO A 148 14.83 -15.59 -1.56
C PRO A 148 14.15 -15.74 -2.92
N GLN A 149 12.85 -15.49 -2.95
CA GLN A 149 12.09 -15.50 -4.20
C GLN A 149 12.40 -14.25 -5.03
N VAL A 150 12.48 -14.41 -6.34
CA VAL A 150 12.80 -13.33 -7.28
C VAL A 150 11.58 -13.01 -8.13
N PHE A 151 11.05 -11.80 -7.97
CA PHE A 151 9.88 -11.29 -8.68
C PHE A 151 10.23 -10.16 -9.64
N VAL A 152 9.40 -9.93 -10.66
CA VAL A 152 9.49 -8.73 -11.51
C VAL A 152 8.58 -7.66 -10.95
N THR A 153 9.04 -6.41 -10.92
CA THR A 153 8.23 -5.24 -10.58
C THR A 153 8.35 -4.18 -11.68
N THR A 154 7.28 -3.42 -11.89
CA THR A 154 7.28 -2.22 -12.74
C THR A 154 7.36 -0.93 -11.93
N ILE A 155 7.27 -1.05 -10.61
CA ILE A 155 7.33 0.09 -9.69
C ILE A 155 8.80 0.41 -9.44
N GLU A 156 9.22 1.57 -9.90
CA GLU A 156 10.55 2.10 -9.62
C GLU A 156 10.61 2.61 -8.17
N PRO A 157 11.64 2.26 -7.39
CA PRO A 157 11.80 2.78 -6.04
C PRO A 157 12.04 4.29 -6.10
N ALA A 158 11.43 5.03 -5.17
CA ALA A 158 11.70 6.45 -5.03
C ALA A 158 13.17 6.65 -4.64
N THR A 159 13.96 7.17 -5.57
CA THR A 159 15.37 7.52 -5.32
C THR A 159 15.49 9.03 -5.17
N SER A 160 16.56 9.46 -4.50
CA SER A 160 16.95 10.87 -4.47
C SER A 160 18.25 11.03 -5.25
N PRO A 161 18.41 12.10 -6.06
CA PRO A 161 19.67 12.35 -6.74
C PRO A 161 20.82 12.43 -5.72
N GLY A 162 21.92 11.72 -6.00
CA GLY A 162 23.08 11.70 -5.09
C GLY A 162 23.67 13.10 -4.83
N VAL A 163 23.56 14.01 -5.80
CA VAL A 163 23.98 15.42 -5.65
C VAL A 163 23.18 16.13 -4.56
N VAL A 164 21.87 15.91 -4.51
CA VAL A 164 20.98 16.50 -3.49
C VAL A 164 21.30 15.91 -2.12
N ALA A 165 21.47 14.59 -2.02
CA ALA A 165 21.85 13.95 -0.77
C ALA A 165 23.21 14.45 -0.24
N THR A 166 24.18 14.62 -1.14
CA THR A 166 25.51 15.15 -0.79
C THR A 166 25.43 16.61 -0.33
N LYS A 167 24.64 17.43 -1.04
CA LYS A 167 24.43 18.83 -0.69
C LYS A 167 23.81 18.96 0.71
N ILE A 168 22.72 18.25 0.98
CA ILE A 168 22.04 18.26 2.28
C ILE A 168 23.00 17.81 3.39
N ASN A 169 23.78 16.75 3.17
CA ASN A 169 24.72 16.27 4.18
C ASN A 169 25.83 17.29 4.46
N ARG A 170 26.33 17.96 3.41
CA ARG A 170 27.33 19.02 3.55
C ARG A 170 26.76 20.23 4.31
N GLU A 171 25.60 20.72 3.89
CA GLU A 171 24.91 21.85 4.55
C GLU A 171 24.62 21.54 6.02
N ARG A 172 24.21 20.30 6.33
CA ARG A 172 24.03 19.85 7.71
C ARG A 172 25.33 19.94 8.50
N LEU A 173 26.45 19.43 7.98
CA LEU A 173 27.74 19.47 8.67
C LEU A 173 28.24 20.91 8.86
N GLU A 174 28.01 21.80 7.90
CA GLU A 174 28.35 23.22 7.99
C GLU A 174 27.50 23.98 9.02
N GLN A 175 26.23 23.60 9.19
CA GLN A 175 25.31 24.22 10.15
C GLN A 175 25.34 23.58 11.55
N MET A 176 25.95 22.40 11.71
CA MET A 176 26.08 21.75 13.00
C MET A 176 26.97 22.58 13.92
N ALA A 177 26.50 22.85 15.14
CA ALA A 177 27.32 23.49 16.15
C ALA A 177 28.60 22.68 16.39
N ALA A 178 29.73 23.38 16.54
CA ALA A 178 31.01 22.74 16.80
C ALA A 178 30.90 21.78 17.99
N PRO A 179 31.38 20.52 17.86
CA PRO A 179 31.32 19.56 18.94
C PRO A 179 32.11 20.10 20.13
N LYS A 180 31.44 20.30 21.26
CA LYS A 180 32.07 20.74 22.50
C LYS A 180 32.55 19.53 23.28
N LEU A 181 33.81 19.54 23.70
CA LEU A 181 34.29 18.57 24.69
C LEU A 181 33.65 18.89 26.05
N PRO A 182 33.36 17.87 26.88
CA PRO A 182 32.95 18.11 28.25
C PRO A 182 34.08 18.85 28.99
N THR A 183 33.72 19.90 29.74
CA THR A 183 34.65 20.75 30.50
C THR A 183 35.33 20.01 31.66
N THR A 184 34.88 18.79 31.96
CA THR A 184 35.42 17.96 33.03
C THR A 184 35.63 16.56 32.49
N SER A 185 36.86 16.07 32.60
CA SER A 185 37.21 14.69 32.28
C SER A 185 36.68 13.74 33.36
N ALA A 186 36.50 12.45 33.05
CA ALA A 186 35.98 11.45 34.00
C ALA A 186 36.85 11.30 35.27
N ALA A 187 38.09 11.79 35.26
CA ALA A 187 39.01 11.84 36.39
C ALA A 187 38.91 13.14 37.23
N GLY A 188 37.95 14.03 36.94
CA GLY A 188 37.74 15.28 37.68
C GLY A 188 38.63 16.45 37.26
N THR A 189 39.51 16.26 36.27
CA THR A 189 40.39 17.32 35.77
C THR A 189 39.65 18.22 34.78
N THR A 190 39.79 19.54 34.92
CA THR A 190 39.21 20.53 34.00
C THR A 190 39.79 20.34 32.60
N GLY A 191 38.94 20.06 31.61
CA GLY A 191 39.33 19.87 30.23
C GLY A 191 39.57 21.21 29.54
N ASN A 192 40.69 21.33 28.80
CA ASN A 192 41.03 22.54 28.06
C ASN A 192 39.90 22.90 27.08
N THR A 193 39.26 24.04 27.33
CA THR A 193 38.36 24.72 26.40
C THR A 193 39.18 25.30 25.25
N GLN A 194 39.04 24.72 24.04
CA GLN A 194 39.34 25.41 22.78
C GLN A 194 38.02 25.79 22.11
#